data_AF-A0A9P7G3M7-F1
#
_entry.id   AF-A0A9P7G3M7-F1
#
_cell.length_a   1.000
_cell.length_b   1.000
_cell.length_c   1.000
_cell.angle_alpha   90.00
_cell.angle_beta   90.00
_cell.angle_gamma   90.00
#
_symmetry.space_group_name_H-M   'P 1'
#
loop_
_entity.id
_entity.type
_entity.pdbx_description
1 polymer ?
#
loop_
_entity_poly.entity_id
_entity_poly.type
_entity_poly.pdbx_seq_one_letter_code
_entity_poly.pdbx_strand_id
1 'polypeptide(L)'
;MLKYRWYWRIEPEVHFHCDLQFDPFLFMEDNNKVYGWTITMYEFEKTIPTLWGHVRDFMALHPEFIADDNALGFMSHDGGNKYNLCHFWSNFEIADMHFWRGPAYTAFFEYLDSKGGFYYERWGDAPVHSIGAALFANKSQLHFFDEIGYEHNPYTHCPQKVDTWQKGKCSCDMGKSFDYDGYSCMKHWDNFIRG
;
A
#
# COMPACT_ATOMS: atom_id res chain seq x y z
N MET A 1 11.99 15.89 -7.56
CA MET A 1 11.89 14.45 -7.90
C MET A 1 11.88 14.12 -9.39
N LEU A 2 11.88 15.08 -10.33
CA LEU A 2 11.70 14.80 -11.77
C LEU A 2 12.73 13.86 -12.41
N LYS A 3 13.99 13.88 -11.95
CA LYS A 3 15.08 13.02 -12.46
C LYS A 3 15.04 11.57 -11.96
N TYR A 4 14.17 11.26 -11.00
CA TYR A 4 14.11 9.94 -10.37
C TYR A 4 12.86 9.18 -10.81
N ARG A 5 13.07 7.90 -11.11
CA ARG A 5 12.03 6.90 -11.32
C ARG A 5 11.55 6.36 -9.98
N TRP A 6 12.45 5.92 -9.11
CA TRP A 6 12.09 5.35 -7.82
C TRP A 6 12.19 6.36 -6.68
N TYR A 7 11.39 6.15 -5.64
CA TYR A 7 11.59 6.77 -4.35
C TYR A 7 11.33 5.76 -3.24
N TRP A 8 11.91 6.06 -2.07
CA TRP A 8 11.61 5.40 -0.81
C TRP A 8 11.24 6.49 0.19
N ARG A 9 9.99 6.49 0.68
CA ARG A 9 9.56 7.40 1.73
C ARG A 9 10.12 6.96 3.08
N ILE A 10 10.68 7.93 3.80
CA ILE A 10 11.21 7.77 5.16
C ILE A 10 10.66 8.92 5.99
N GLU A 11 9.95 8.59 7.07
CA GLU A 11 9.47 9.56 8.04
C GLU A 11 10.42 9.67 9.26
N PRO A 12 10.34 10.75 10.05
CA PRO A 12 11.04 10.83 11.33
C PRO A 12 10.59 9.73 12.31
N GLU A 13 11.43 9.40 13.28
CA GLU A 13 11.12 8.45 14.37
C GLU A 13 10.75 7.02 13.90
N VAL A 14 11.32 6.60 12.76
CA VAL A 14 11.22 5.23 12.25
C VAL A 14 12.43 4.40 12.64
N HIS A 15 12.24 3.09 12.78
CA HIS A 15 13.34 2.15 13.01
C HIS A 15 13.37 1.06 11.94
N PHE A 16 14.57 0.77 11.44
CA PHE A 16 14.84 -0.39 10.59
C PHE A 16 15.51 -1.45 11.44
N HIS A 17 14.87 -2.61 11.55
CA HIS A 17 15.29 -3.66 12.47
C HIS A 17 16.19 -4.71 11.82
N CYS A 18 16.31 -4.72 10.49
CA CYS A 18 17.05 -5.72 9.73
C CYS A 18 18.05 -5.07 8.76
N ASP A 19 19.20 -5.69 8.59
CA ASP A 19 20.17 -5.40 7.54
C ASP A 19 19.59 -5.79 6.16
N LEU A 20 19.61 -4.87 5.19
CA LEU A 20 19.26 -5.18 3.81
C LEU A 20 20.39 -5.93 3.09
N GLN A 21 20.09 -7.12 2.60
CA GLN A 21 21.03 -7.96 1.83
C GLN A 21 20.90 -7.78 0.31
N PHE A 22 20.02 -6.87 -0.15
CA PHE A 22 19.74 -6.60 -1.55
C PHE A 22 19.46 -5.11 -1.77
N ASP A 23 19.53 -4.66 -3.02
CA ASP A 23 19.08 -3.32 -3.41
C ASP A 23 17.58 -3.35 -3.70
N PRO A 24 16.74 -2.66 -2.91
CA PRO A 24 15.30 -2.71 -3.09
C PRO A 24 14.83 -2.03 -4.37
N PHE A 25 15.55 -1.03 -4.89
CA PHE A 25 15.18 -0.39 -6.16
C PHE A 25 15.48 -1.31 -7.33
N LEU A 26 16.64 -1.98 -7.34
CA LEU A 26 16.94 -2.99 -8.35
C LEU A 26 15.96 -4.16 -8.28
N PHE A 27 15.60 -4.63 -7.07
CA PHE A 27 14.58 -5.65 -6.91
C PHE A 27 13.25 -5.24 -7.55
N MET A 28 12.78 -4.02 -7.29
CA MET A 28 11.52 -3.52 -7.84
C MET A 28 11.58 -3.43 -9.37
N GLU A 29 12.71 -2.98 -9.93
CA GLU A 29 12.92 -2.89 -11.38
C GLU A 29 13.00 -4.26 -12.06
N ASP A 30 13.86 -5.16 -11.55
CA ASP A 30 14.09 -6.49 -12.11
C ASP A 30 12.85 -7.39 -12.03
N ASN A 31 11.95 -7.13 -11.07
CA ASN A 31 10.73 -7.92 -10.85
C ASN A 31 9.45 -7.19 -11.29
N ASN A 32 9.59 -6.10 -12.05
CA ASN A 32 8.48 -5.33 -12.61
C ASN A 32 7.42 -4.93 -11.56
N LYS A 33 7.87 -4.53 -10.37
CA LYS A 33 7.02 -4.00 -9.30
C LYS A 33 6.77 -2.53 -9.52
N VAL A 34 5.72 -1.99 -8.90
CA VAL A 34 5.39 -0.55 -8.97
C VAL A 34 5.16 0.07 -7.61
N TYR A 35 4.74 -0.72 -6.62
CA TYR A 35 4.45 -0.25 -5.28
C TYR A 35 4.78 -1.34 -4.26
N GLY A 36 5.54 -0.98 -3.23
CA GLY A 36 5.86 -1.89 -2.14
C GLY A 36 5.72 -1.25 -0.76
N TRP A 37 5.31 -2.09 0.20
CA TRP A 37 4.96 -1.71 1.58
C TRP A 37 5.50 -2.72 2.59
N THR A 38 5.51 -2.33 3.86
CA THR A 38 5.82 -3.20 5.02
C THR A 38 4.63 -3.37 5.97
N ILE A 39 3.69 -2.42 6.03
CA ILE A 39 2.54 -2.48 6.94
C ILE A 39 1.25 -2.20 6.17
N THR A 40 0.19 -2.91 6.54
CA THR A 40 -1.17 -2.64 6.06
C THR A 40 -2.17 -2.69 7.22
N MET A 41 -3.14 -1.79 7.22
CA MET A 41 -4.06 -1.59 8.35
C MET A 41 -5.43 -1.09 7.88
N TYR A 42 -6.39 -1.08 8.81
CA TYR A 42 -7.66 -0.40 8.58
C TYR A 42 -7.51 1.12 8.73
N GLU A 43 -8.23 1.86 7.90
CA GLU A 43 -8.49 3.28 8.10
C GLU A 43 -9.67 3.48 9.07
N PHE A 44 -9.72 4.65 9.70
CA PHE A 44 -10.88 5.07 10.47
C PHE A 44 -11.97 5.62 9.54
N GLU A 45 -13.05 4.88 9.32
CA GLU A 45 -14.14 5.26 8.39
C GLU A 45 -14.62 6.72 8.51
N LYS A 46 -14.64 7.28 9.73
CA LYS A 46 -15.02 8.68 9.98
C LYS A 46 -14.15 9.72 9.27
N THR A 47 -12.96 9.36 8.79
CA THR A 47 -12.03 10.23 8.09
C THR A 47 -12.27 10.25 6.59
N ILE A 48 -12.95 9.22 6.07
CA ILE A 48 -13.16 8.95 4.65
C ILE A 48 -14.62 8.53 4.32
N PRO A 49 -15.67 9.09 4.95
CA PRO A 49 -17.04 8.60 4.79
C PRO A 49 -17.55 8.62 3.34
N THR A 50 -17.07 9.53 2.48
CA THR A 50 -17.50 9.58 1.06
C THR A 50 -16.45 9.08 0.06
N LEU A 51 -15.22 8.80 0.50
CA LEU A 51 -14.12 8.43 -0.40
C LEU A 51 -14.49 7.27 -1.32
N TRP A 52 -15.00 6.16 -0.76
CA TRP A 52 -15.31 4.97 -1.56
C TRP A 52 -16.45 5.20 -2.55
N GLY A 53 -17.43 6.03 -2.20
CA GLY A 53 -18.51 6.41 -3.13
C GLY A 53 -17.92 7.09 -4.36
N HIS A 54 -17.01 8.05 -4.14
CA HIS A 54 -16.32 8.75 -5.23
C HIS A 54 -15.38 7.83 -6.03
N VAL A 55 -14.69 6.88 -5.38
CA VAL A 55 -13.89 5.87 -6.07
C VAL A 55 -14.74 5.03 -7.01
N ARG A 56 -15.90 4.57 -6.55
CA ARG A 56 -16.85 3.80 -7.38
C ARG A 56 -17.36 4.61 -8.56
N ASP A 57 -17.68 5.89 -8.36
CA ASP A 57 -18.06 6.79 -9.45
C ASP A 57 -16.92 6.92 -10.48
N PHE A 58 -15.68 7.07 -10.02
CA PHE A 58 -14.51 7.14 -10.90
C PHE A 58 -14.32 5.85 -11.70
N MET A 59 -14.42 4.68 -11.07
CA MET A 59 -14.33 3.39 -11.75
C MET A 59 -15.41 3.22 -12.83
N ALA A 60 -16.61 3.74 -12.60
CA ALA A 60 -17.70 3.71 -13.58
C ALA A 60 -17.49 4.70 -14.74
N LEU A 61 -16.88 5.86 -14.46
CA LEU A 61 -16.57 6.88 -15.47
C LEU A 61 -15.35 6.52 -16.32
N HIS A 62 -14.37 5.83 -15.73
CA HIS A 62 -13.09 5.51 -16.35
C HIS A 62 -12.74 4.02 -16.24
N PRO A 63 -13.57 3.11 -16.79
CA PRO A 63 -13.29 1.68 -16.77
C PRO A 63 -11.97 1.34 -17.49
N GLU A 64 -11.52 2.17 -18.44
CA GLU A 64 -10.26 2.00 -19.17
C GLU A 64 -9.00 2.09 -18.30
N PHE A 65 -9.09 2.68 -17.11
CA PHE A 65 -7.96 2.76 -16.18
C PHE A 65 -7.90 1.60 -15.19
N ILE A 66 -8.94 0.79 -15.11
CA ILE A 66 -9.02 -0.31 -14.14
C ILE A 66 -8.28 -1.52 -14.73
N ALA A 67 -7.23 -1.97 -14.06
CA ALA A 67 -6.47 -3.13 -14.50
C ALA A 67 -7.30 -4.41 -14.40
N ASP A 68 -7.18 -5.33 -15.36
CA ASP A 68 -7.97 -6.57 -15.36
C ASP A 68 -7.60 -7.50 -14.18
N ASP A 69 -6.31 -7.60 -13.84
CA ASP A 69 -5.79 -8.39 -12.71
C ASP A 69 -5.43 -7.50 -11.52
N ASN A 70 -6.31 -6.56 -11.19
CA ASN A 70 -6.12 -5.59 -10.10
C ASN A 70 -6.25 -6.23 -8.70
N ALA A 71 -6.03 -5.43 -7.66
CA ALA A 71 -6.13 -5.82 -6.26
C ALA A 71 -7.41 -5.33 -5.54
N LEU A 72 -8.52 -5.12 -6.27
CA LEU A 72 -9.80 -4.73 -5.67
C LEU A 72 -10.27 -5.72 -4.59
N GLY A 73 -10.02 -7.02 -4.76
CA GLY A 73 -10.39 -8.06 -3.80
C GLY A 73 -9.70 -7.92 -2.44
N PHE A 74 -8.57 -7.22 -2.36
CA PHE A 74 -7.94 -6.87 -1.08
C PHE A 74 -8.75 -5.80 -0.33
N MET A 75 -9.42 -4.90 -1.05
CA MET A 75 -10.12 -3.73 -0.49
C MET A 75 -11.63 -3.92 -0.38
N SER A 76 -12.19 -4.91 -1.07
CA SER A 76 -13.63 -5.12 -1.14
C SER A 76 -13.96 -6.60 -1.37
N HIS A 77 -14.67 -7.19 -0.42
CA HIS A 77 -15.09 -8.59 -0.46
C HIS A 77 -16.40 -8.81 -1.24
N ASP A 78 -17.06 -7.73 -1.67
CA ASP A 78 -18.36 -7.76 -2.34
C ASP A 78 -18.29 -7.17 -3.76
N GLY A 79 -17.13 -7.30 -4.41
CA GLY A 79 -16.92 -6.90 -5.81
C GLY A 79 -16.87 -5.39 -6.02
N GLY A 80 -16.43 -4.64 -5.01
CA GLY A 80 -16.30 -3.17 -5.06
C GLY A 80 -17.49 -2.41 -4.48
N ASN A 81 -18.52 -3.08 -3.97
CA ASN A 81 -19.71 -2.39 -3.45
C ASN A 81 -19.41 -1.65 -2.14
N LYS A 82 -18.63 -2.24 -1.24
CA LYS A 82 -18.20 -1.64 0.03
C LYS A 82 -16.69 -1.71 0.18
N TYR A 83 -16.13 -0.64 0.74
CA TYR A 83 -14.75 -0.62 1.19
C TYR A 83 -14.63 -1.33 2.54
N ASN A 84 -13.68 -2.25 2.66
CA ASN A 84 -13.36 -2.89 3.94
C ASN A 84 -12.39 -2.06 4.80
N LEU A 85 -12.02 -0.85 4.35
CA LEU A 85 -11.12 0.12 4.99
C LEU A 85 -9.62 -0.25 4.95
N CYS A 86 -9.24 -1.35 4.30
CA CYS A 86 -7.84 -1.78 4.23
C CYS A 86 -7.00 -0.93 3.29
N HIS A 87 -5.84 -0.49 3.77
CA HIS A 87 -4.87 0.26 2.99
C HIS A 87 -3.43 -0.13 3.37
N PHE A 88 -2.47 0.15 2.48
CA PHE A 88 -1.04 0.10 2.75
C PHE A 88 -0.62 1.38 3.49
N TRP A 89 0.18 1.23 4.55
CA TRP A 89 0.52 2.35 5.42
C TRP A 89 1.68 3.15 4.83
N SER A 90 1.37 4.32 4.27
CA SER A 90 2.27 5.06 3.36
C SER A 90 3.49 5.72 4.01
N ASN A 91 3.64 5.73 5.34
CA ASN A 91 4.87 6.21 5.96
C ASN A 91 6.11 5.39 5.52
N PHE A 92 5.89 4.13 5.14
CA PHE A 92 6.82 3.34 4.35
C PHE A 92 6.20 3.08 2.96
N GLU A 93 6.89 3.51 1.92
CA GLU A 93 6.57 3.14 0.55
C GLU A 93 7.84 3.18 -0.30
N ILE A 94 8.05 2.14 -1.11
CA ILE A 94 9.02 2.11 -2.21
C ILE A 94 8.21 1.97 -3.49
N ALA A 95 8.22 2.99 -4.35
CA ALA A 95 7.31 3.02 -5.49
C ALA A 95 7.89 3.71 -6.73
N ASP A 96 7.31 3.35 -7.88
CA ASP A 96 7.66 3.89 -9.19
C ASP A 96 6.93 5.23 -9.41
N MET A 97 7.68 6.33 -9.49
CA MET A 97 7.16 7.65 -9.81
C MET A 97 6.50 7.72 -11.18
N HIS A 98 6.84 6.84 -12.14
CA HIS A 98 6.11 6.78 -13.41
C HIS A 98 4.68 6.28 -13.23
N PHE A 99 4.43 5.41 -12.25
CA PHE A 99 3.06 5.00 -11.90
C PHE A 99 2.24 6.20 -11.42
N TRP A 100 2.78 6.97 -10.47
CA TRP A 100 2.10 8.18 -9.96
C TRP A 100 1.96 9.29 -10.99
N ARG A 101 2.90 9.41 -11.94
CA ARG A 101 2.82 10.37 -13.05
C ARG A 101 1.97 9.87 -14.21
N GLY A 102 1.49 8.63 -14.14
CA GLY A 102 0.70 8.01 -15.19
C GLY A 102 -0.67 8.66 -15.35
N PRO A 103 -1.32 8.51 -16.51
CA PRO A 103 -2.61 9.14 -16.79
C PRO A 103 -3.71 8.66 -15.83
N ALA A 104 -3.73 7.36 -15.47
CA ALA A 104 -4.72 6.79 -14.57
C ALA A 104 -4.69 7.45 -13.17
N TYR A 105 -3.51 7.49 -12.54
CA TYR A 105 -3.38 8.08 -11.20
C TYR A 105 -3.57 9.60 -11.22
N THR A 106 -3.08 10.28 -12.26
CA THR A 106 -3.27 11.73 -12.42
C THR A 106 -4.77 12.07 -12.51
N ALA A 107 -5.52 11.39 -13.40
CA ALA A 107 -6.95 11.59 -13.54
C ALA A 107 -7.72 11.24 -12.26
N PHE A 108 -7.32 10.17 -11.57
CA PHE A 108 -7.90 9.77 -10.29
C PHE A 108 -7.70 10.84 -9.21
N PHE A 109 -6.47 11.32 -9.05
CA PHE A 109 -6.16 12.36 -8.07
C PHE A 109 -6.88 13.67 -8.38
N GLU A 110 -6.88 14.12 -9.64
CA GLU A 110 -7.62 15.32 -10.08
C GLU A 110 -9.13 15.16 -9.82
N TYR A 111 -9.69 13.98 -10.06
CA TYR A 111 -11.08 13.68 -9.75
C TYR A 111 -11.34 13.81 -8.24
N LEU A 112 -10.53 13.18 -7.39
CA LEU A 112 -10.69 13.25 -5.93
C LEU A 112 -10.50 14.67 -5.40
N ASP A 113 -9.50 15.40 -5.88
CA ASP A 113 -9.25 16.79 -5.50
C ASP A 113 -10.47 17.68 -5.81
N SER A 114 -11.11 17.47 -6.96
CA SER A 114 -12.35 18.18 -7.34
C SER A 114 -13.54 17.92 -6.39
N LYS A 115 -13.52 16.83 -5.62
CA LYS A 115 -14.56 16.53 -4.61
C LYS A 115 -14.32 17.23 -3.28
N GLY A 116 -13.10 17.70 -3.03
CA GLY A 116 -12.75 18.44 -1.82
C GLY A 116 -12.68 17.60 -0.55
N GLY A 117 -12.74 16.27 -0.62
CA GLY A 117 -12.73 15.39 0.56
C GLY A 117 -11.42 15.47 1.38
N PHE A 118 -10.32 15.91 0.76
CA PHE A 118 -9.09 16.26 1.49
C PHE A 118 -9.28 17.39 2.51
N TYR A 119 -10.25 18.29 2.29
CA TYR A 119 -10.50 19.46 3.13
C TYR A 119 -11.81 19.37 3.92
N TYR A 120 -12.86 18.84 3.31
CA TYR A 120 -14.18 18.69 3.94
C TYR A 120 -14.29 17.42 4.80
N GLU A 121 -13.41 16.45 4.57
CA GLU A 121 -13.20 15.27 5.40
C GLU A 121 -11.73 15.23 5.86
N ARG A 122 -11.12 14.05 5.92
CA ARG A 122 -9.70 13.90 6.24
C ARG A 122 -9.09 12.73 5.47
N TRP A 123 -9.24 12.77 4.13
CA TRP A 123 -8.67 11.76 3.26
C TRP A 123 -7.14 11.77 3.38
N GLY A 124 -6.59 10.72 3.98
CA GLY A 124 -5.15 10.52 4.06
C GLY A 124 -4.58 10.09 2.71
N ASP A 125 -3.30 10.37 2.49
CA ASP A 125 -2.58 9.84 1.32
C ASP A 125 -2.53 8.31 1.35
N ALA A 126 -2.44 7.68 2.53
CA ALA A 126 -2.36 6.22 2.65
C ALA A 126 -3.55 5.47 1.99
N PRO A 127 -4.83 5.76 2.31
CA PRO A 127 -5.95 5.14 1.59
C PRO A 127 -6.01 5.56 0.12
N VAL A 128 -5.66 6.79 -0.25
CA VAL A 128 -5.69 7.26 -1.65
C VAL A 128 -4.64 6.56 -2.52
N HIS A 129 -3.39 6.48 -2.07
CA HIS A 129 -2.28 5.77 -2.72
C HIS A 129 -2.62 4.29 -2.86
N SER A 130 -3.15 3.69 -1.79
CA SER A 130 -3.51 2.29 -1.78
C SER A 130 -4.59 1.97 -2.80
N ILE A 131 -5.66 2.77 -2.85
CA ILE A 131 -6.75 2.58 -3.82
C ILE A 131 -6.24 2.76 -5.25
N GLY A 132 -5.42 3.78 -5.50
CA GLY A 132 -4.80 3.99 -6.81
C GLY A 132 -3.92 2.79 -7.23
N ALA A 133 -3.04 2.33 -6.34
CA ALA A 133 -2.18 1.17 -6.57
C ALA A 133 -3.01 -0.11 -6.80
N ALA A 134 -4.05 -0.32 -5.99
CA ALA A 134 -4.88 -1.52 -6.07
C ALA A 134 -5.79 -1.55 -7.30
N LEU A 135 -6.19 -0.41 -7.86
CA LEU A 135 -7.07 -0.36 -9.03
C LEU A 135 -6.31 -0.30 -10.36
N PHE A 136 -5.20 0.45 -10.41
CA PHE A 136 -4.54 0.79 -11.68
C PHE A 136 -3.29 -0.06 -11.98
N ALA A 137 -2.79 -0.81 -10.99
CA ALA A 137 -1.72 -1.79 -11.20
C ALA A 137 -2.28 -3.22 -11.20
N ASN A 138 -1.59 -4.13 -11.89
CA ASN A 138 -1.84 -5.55 -11.67
C ASN A 138 -1.34 -5.94 -10.28
N LYS A 139 -2.05 -6.83 -9.59
CA LYS A 139 -1.70 -7.28 -8.23
C LYS A 139 -0.30 -7.88 -8.14
N SER A 140 0.21 -8.45 -9.23
CA SER A 140 1.58 -8.98 -9.32
C SER A 140 2.66 -7.90 -9.28
N GLN A 141 2.31 -6.63 -9.54
CA GLN A 141 3.22 -5.48 -9.46
C GLN A 141 3.25 -4.85 -8.05
N LEU A 142 2.38 -5.31 -7.15
CA LEU A 142 2.35 -4.93 -5.75
C LEU A 142 3.27 -5.89 -4.95
N HIS A 143 4.04 -5.36 -4.01
CA HIS A 143 5.00 -6.15 -3.25
C HIS A 143 5.01 -5.85 -1.74
N PHE A 144 4.73 -6.87 -0.93
CA PHE A 144 4.99 -6.84 0.50
C PHE A 144 6.46 -7.20 0.77
N PHE A 145 7.20 -6.30 1.40
CA PHE A 145 8.60 -6.49 1.78
C PHE A 145 8.73 -7.22 3.12
N ASP A 146 8.57 -8.55 3.11
CA ASP A 146 8.76 -9.44 4.28
C ASP A 146 10.18 -9.38 4.84
N GLU A 147 11.16 -8.91 4.06
CA GLU A 147 12.57 -8.82 4.44
C GLU A 147 12.93 -7.53 5.20
N ILE A 148 12.08 -6.50 5.16
CA ILE A 148 12.40 -5.17 5.67
C ILE A 148 11.69 -4.94 7.00
N GLY A 149 12.29 -5.43 8.10
CA GLY A 149 11.78 -5.15 9.45
C GLY A 149 11.73 -3.65 9.72
N TYR A 150 10.53 -3.12 9.96
CA TYR A 150 10.25 -1.69 9.97
C TYR A 150 9.29 -1.33 11.10
N GLU A 151 9.58 -0.25 11.80
CA GLU A 151 8.74 0.29 12.85
C GLU A 151 8.46 1.77 12.60
N HIS A 152 7.19 2.12 12.70
CA HIS A 152 6.74 3.48 12.93
C HIS A 152 5.70 3.40 14.05
N ASN A 153 5.96 4.05 15.19
CA ASN A 153 5.12 3.92 16.38
C ASN A 153 3.62 4.16 16.04
N PRO A 154 2.70 3.29 16.50
CA PRO A 154 2.90 2.20 17.46
C PRO A 154 3.13 0.81 16.83
N TYR A 155 3.35 0.70 15.53
CA TYR A 155 3.34 -0.58 14.81
C TYR A 155 4.70 -0.97 14.25
N THR A 156 5.01 -2.25 14.39
CA THR A 156 6.24 -2.87 13.89
C THR A 156 5.87 -4.01 12.96
N HIS A 157 6.36 -3.98 11.72
CA HIS A 157 6.48 -5.18 10.89
C HIS A 157 7.79 -5.89 11.25
N CYS A 158 7.71 -7.16 11.63
CA CYS A 158 8.87 -8.00 11.89
C CYS A 158 8.78 -9.30 11.08
N PRO A 159 9.83 -9.66 10.29
CA PRO A 159 9.81 -10.85 9.44
C PRO A 159 9.47 -12.12 10.24
N GLN A 160 8.47 -12.88 9.80
CA GLN A 160 7.97 -14.04 10.54
C GLN A 160 8.72 -15.34 10.22
N LYS A 161 9.42 -15.40 9.09
CA LYS A 161 10.24 -16.56 8.74
C LYS A 161 11.59 -16.47 9.43
N VAL A 162 11.95 -17.50 10.19
CA VAL A 162 13.22 -17.59 10.91
C VAL A 162 14.43 -17.36 9.99
N ASP A 163 14.40 -17.92 8.78
CA ASP A 163 15.46 -17.75 7.80
C ASP A 163 15.61 -16.29 7.35
N THR A 164 14.51 -15.62 7.00
CA THR A 164 14.50 -14.19 6.63
C THR A 164 15.03 -13.33 7.78
N TRP A 165 14.54 -13.57 8.99
CA TRP A 165 14.95 -12.82 10.18
C TRP A 165 16.43 -12.99 10.52
N GLN A 166 16.96 -14.22 10.43
CA GLN A 166 18.37 -14.51 10.68
C GLN A 166 19.28 -13.92 9.61
N LYS A 167 18.91 -14.06 8.33
CA LYS A 167 19.66 -13.47 7.21
C LYS A 167 19.71 -11.95 7.28
N GLY A 168 18.60 -11.33 7.64
CA GLY A 168 18.51 -9.89 7.89
C GLY A 168 19.14 -9.44 9.21
N LYS A 169 19.70 -10.35 10.03
CA LYS A 169 20.22 -10.05 11.38
C LYS A 169 19.26 -9.18 12.20
N CYS A 170 17.97 -9.51 12.13
CA CYS A 170 16.92 -8.65 12.64
C CYS A 170 16.99 -8.49 14.17
N SER A 171 16.54 -7.35 14.66
CA SER A 171 16.51 -7.00 16.10
C SER A 171 15.10 -6.95 16.70
N CYS A 172 14.06 -6.98 15.86
CA CYS A 172 12.66 -6.94 16.29
C CYS A 172 12.20 -8.29 16.87
N ASP A 173 11.19 -8.23 17.73
CA ASP A 173 10.51 -9.40 18.30
C ASP A 173 9.42 -9.90 17.33
N MET A 174 9.62 -11.09 16.75
CA MET A 174 8.65 -11.71 15.83
C MET A 174 7.24 -11.78 16.43
N GLY A 175 7.14 -12.04 17.74
CA GLY A 175 5.85 -12.18 18.44
C GLY A 175 5.08 -10.87 18.59
N LYS A 176 5.71 -9.73 18.31
CA LYS A 176 5.10 -8.39 18.34
C LYS A 176 4.83 -7.81 16.96
N SER A 177 5.02 -8.58 15.88
CA SER A 177 4.70 -8.10 14.54
C SER A 177 3.22 -7.75 14.43
N PHE A 178 2.95 -6.57 13.88
CA PHE A 178 1.60 -6.08 13.65
C PHE A 178 0.88 -6.85 12.53
N ASP A 179 1.62 -7.53 11.64
CA ASP A 179 1.08 -8.16 10.43
C ASP A 179 -0.21 -8.97 10.67
N TYR A 180 -0.30 -9.75 11.75
CA TYR A 180 -1.47 -10.58 12.03
C TYR A 180 -2.31 -10.12 13.23
N ASP A 181 -2.09 -8.89 13.68
CA ASP A 181 -2.93 -8.20 14.66
C ASP A 181 -4.39 -8.06 14.14
N GLY A 182 -5.34 -7.86 15.05
CA GLY A 182 -6.75 -7.68 14.70
C GLY A 182 -7.03 -6.42 13.88
N TYR A 183 -6.19 -5.39 13.99
CA TYR A 183 -6.31 -4.13 13.25
C TYR A 183 -5.43 -4.07 11.99
N SER A 184 -4.66 -5.12 11.71
CA SER A 184 -3.92 -5.27 10.47
C SER A 184 -4.78 -5.84 9.35
N CYS A 185 -4.44 -5.48 8.12
CA CYS A 185 -5.06 -5.99 6.92
C CYS A 185 -4.25 -7.09 6.21
N MET A 186 -3.14 -7.56 6.78
CA MET A 186 -2.30 -8.57 6.12
C MET A 186 -3.06 -9.89 5.89
N LYS A 187 -3.97 -10.28 6.79
CA LYS A 187 -4.84 -11.45 6.60
C LYS A 187 -5.72 -11.32 5.35
N HIS A 188 -6.23 -10.11 5.07
CA HIS A 188 -7.01 -9.86 3.85
C HIS A 188 -6.14 -9.97 2.61
N TRP A 189 -4.92 -9.41 2.66
CA TRP A 189 -3.96 -9.54 1.58
C TRP A 189 -3.59 -11.00 1.28
N ASP A 190 -3.24 -11.77 2.31
CA ASP A 190 -2.88 -13.18 2.18
C ASP A 190 -4.03 -14.03 1.61
N ASN A 191 -5.26 -13.82 2.10
CA ASN A 191 -6.43 -14.52 1.59
C ASN A 191 -6.69 -14.15 0.13
N PHE A 192 -6.59 -12.87 -0.22
CA PHE A 192 -6.77 -12.38 -1.59
C PHE A 192 -5.74 -12.99 -2.56
N ILE A 193 -4.46 -13.05 -2.17
CA ILE A 193 -3.39 -13.57 -3.05
C ILE A 193 -3.43 -15.10 -3.19
N ARG A 194 -3.92 -15.83 -2.17
CA ARG A 194 -3.98 -17.30 -2.21
C ARG A 194 -5.15 -17.85 -3.02
N GLY A 195 -6.24 -17.08 -3.19
CA GLY A 195 -7.46 -17.50 -3.88
C GLY A 195 -8.44 -18.19 -2.94
#